data_AF-A0A139TNR2-F1
#
_entry.id   AF-A0A139TNR2-F1
#
_cell.length_a   1.000
_cell.length_b   1.000
_cell.length_c   1.000
_cell.angle_alpha   90.00
_cell.angle_beta   90.00
_cell.angle_gamma   90.00
#
_symmetry.space_group_name_H-M   'P 1'
#
loop_
_entity.id
_entity.type
_entity.pdbx_description
1 polymer ?
#
loop_
_entity_poly.entity_id
_entity_poly.type
_entity_poly.pdbx_seq_one_letter_code
_entity_poly.pdbx_strand_id
1 'polypeptide(L)'
;MHETNCRSFINADMIAQGLSPLKPEAVQVKAGKLFLEELERHLKQRESFCFETTLSGSSYFQKIKQWKKDGWCIVLHYLWIPNAQFSALRVQERVAQGGHGIPQESILRRYNKSLCNLFRYLAICDETMCYDNSDLNHPLIFTMAAGKVEVVNKKLYKSIQQAVRP
;
A
#
# COMPACT_ATOMS: atom_id res chain seq x y z
N MET A 1 -19.32 -10.18 -2.22
CA MET A 1 -18.48 -9.48 -1.23
C MET A 1 -17.80 -10.51 -0.36
N HIS A 2 -16.56 -10.88 -0.70
CA HIS A 2 -15.72 -11.81 0.07
C HIS A 2 -14.67 -11.06 0.91
N GLU A 3 -14.92 -9.80 1.23
CA GLU A 3 -13.87 -8.92 1.75
C GLU A 3 -13.80 -8.96 3.28
N THR A 4 -12.56 -9.02 3.77
CA THR A 4 -12.11 -8.85 5.17
C THR A 4 -12.25 -10.00 6.17
N ASN A 5 -12.30 -11.27 5.76
CA ASN A 5 -12.04 -12.37 6.72
C ASN A 5 -10.54 -12.70 6.88
N CYS A 6 -9.68 -11.78 6.45
CA CYS A 6 -8.23 -11.87 6.64
C CYS A 6 -7.88 -11.37 8.04
N ARG A 7 -7.64 -12.30 8.97
CA ARG A 7 -7.32 -11.99 10.38
C ARG A 7 -5.86 -11.64 10.62
N SER A 8 -5.01 -11.84 9.62
CA SER A 8 -3.56 -11.66 9.73
C SER A 8 -3.10 -10.44 8.93
N PHE A 9 -2.83 -9.34 9.62
CA PHE A 9 -2.22 -8.14 9.06
C PHE A 9 -0.76 -8.03 9.47
N ILE A 10 0.13 -7.92 8.47
CA ILE A 10 1.57 -7.90 8.66
C ILE A 10 2.09 -6.53 8.24
N ASN A 11 2.72 -5.80 9.16
CA ASN A 11 3.24 -4.47 8.92
C ASN A 11 4.61 -4.30 9.60
N ALA A 12 5.60 -3.83 8.83
CA ALA A 12 6.98 -3.73 9.31
C ALA A 12 7.15 -2.72 10.45
N ASP A 13 6.40 -1.61 10.41
CA ASP A 13 6.45 -0.58 11.47
C ASP A 13 5.78 -1.09 12.76
N MET A 14 4.68 -1.84 12.66
CA MET A 14 4.06 -2.50 13.82
C MET A 14 4.99 -3.55 14.45
N ILE A 15 5.71 -4.33 13.62
CA ILE A 15 6.73 -5.26 14.11
C ILE A 15 7.87 -4.50 14.80
N ALA A 16 8.36 -3.41 14.21
CA ALA A 16 9.41 -2.59 14.81
C ALA A 16 8.97 -2.00 16.16
N GLN A 17 7.73 -1.51 16.25
CA GLN A 17 7.13 -1.00 17.48
C GLN A 17 7.01 -2.08 18.56
N GLY A 18 6.65 -3.31 18.19
CA GLY A 18 6.59 -4.45 19.12
C GLY A 18 7.97 -4.89 19.63
N LEU A 19 9.00 -4.83 18.78
CA LEU A 19 10.38 -5.19 19.14
C LEU A 19 11.07 -4.14 20.01
N SER A 20 10.79 -2.87 19.78
CA SER A 20 11.43 -1.75 20.47
C SER A 20 10.44 -0.60 20.63
N PRO A 21 9.56 -0.64 21.66
CA PRO A 21 8.51 0.35 21.82
C PRO A 21 9.01 1.79 21.97
N LEU A 22 10.19 1.96 22.56
CA LEU A 22 10.81 3.27 22.80
C LEU A 22 11.73 3.72 21.67
N LYS A 23 12.15 2.81 20.77
CA LYS A 23 13.07 3.13 19.68
C LYS A 23 12.87 2.23 18.43
N PRO A 24 11.71 2.29 17.75
CA PRO A 24 11.41 1.40 16.62
C PRO A 24 12.38 1.56 15.45
N GLU A 25 12.85 2.78 15.20
CA GLU A 25 13.75 3.10 14.09
C GLU A 25 15.09 2.34 14.16
N ALA A 26 15.55 2.00 15.37
CA ALA A 26 16.78 1.25 15.59
C ALA A 26 16.68 -0.23 15.17
N VAL A 27 15.47 -0.76 15.02
CA VAL A 27 15.23 -2.18 14.73
C VAL A 27 14.57 -2.42 13.36
N GLN A 28 14.48 -1.39 12.51
CA GLN A 28 13.83 -1.45 11.20
C GLN A 28 14.35 -2.58 10.30
N VAL A 29 15.67 -2.83 10.28
CA VAL A 29 16.26 -3.93 9.49
C VAL A 29 15.80 -5.30 10.04
N LYS A 30 15.77 -5.47 11.36
CA LYS A 30 15.31 -6.71 12.00
C LYS A 30 13.81 -6.92 11.76
N ALA A 31 13.01 -5.86 11.91
CA ALA A 31 11.58 -5.89 11.63
C ALA A 31 11.29 -6.24 10.16
N GLY A 32 12.07 -5.72 9.21
CA GLY A 32 11.96 -6.06 7.80
C GLY A 32 12.25 -7.53 7.49
N LYS A 33 13.20 -8.16 8.21
CA LYS A 33 13.46 -9.61 8.09
C LYS A 33 12.29 -10.44 8.59
N LEU A 34 11.81 -10.15 9.80
CA LEU A 34 10.64 -10.83 10.38
C LEU A 34 9.38 -10.64 9.54
N PHE A 35 9.18 -9.45 9.00
CA PHE A 35 8.10 -9.18 8.05
C PHE A 35 8.15 -10.16 6.87
N LEU A 36 9.31 -10.37 6.25
CA LEU A 36 9.46 -11.31 5.12
C LEU A 36 9.26 -12.77 5.55
N GLU A 37 9.77 -13.15 6.73
CA GLU A 37 9.58 -14.48 7.30
C GLU A 37 8.09 -14.79 7.54
N GLU A 38 7.31 -13.83 8.05
CA GLU A 38 5.86 -13.99 8.26
C GLU A 38 5.10 -14.12 6.94
N LEU A 39 5.46 -13.35 5.91
CA LEU A 39 4.89 -13.54 4.57
C LEU A 39 5.16 -14.97 4.07
N GLU A 40 6.40 -15.45 4.18
CA GLU A 40 6.77 -16.80 3.76
C GLU A 40 6.05 -17.89 4.56
N ARG A 41 5.84 -17.68 5.86
CA ARG A 41 5.08 -18.59 6.72
C ARG A 41 3.65 -18.75 6.22
N HIS A 42 2.93 -17.63 6.03
CA HIS A 42 1.56 -17.67 5.54
C HIS A 42 1.45 -18.27 4.13
N LEU A 43 2.40 -17.95 3.25
CA LEU A 43 2.48 -18.54 1.91
C LEU A 43 2.61 -20.07 1.97
N LYS A 44 3.50 -20.59 2.83
CA LYS A 44 3.70 -22.04 3.02
C LYS A 44 2.48 -22.72 3.62
N GLN A 45 1.80 -22.06 4.56
CA GLN A 45 0.62 -22.59 5.25
C GLN A 45 -0.68 -22.42 4.45
N ARG A 46 -0.66 -21.71 3.31
CA ARG A 46 -1.84 -21.40 2.49
C ARG A 46 -2.93 -20.65 3.27
N GLU A 47 -2.51 -19.79 4.20
CA GLU A 47 -3.41 -18.97 5.01
C GLU A 47 -3.55 -17.58 4.37
N SER A 48 -4.78 -17.03 4.35
CA SER A 48 -5.01 -15.66 3.90
C SER A 48 -4.31 -14.65 4.83
N PHE A 49 -3.59 -13.69 4.24
CA PHE A 49 -2.90 -12.62 4.94
C PHE A 49 -3.02 -11.31 4.16
N CYS A 50 -2.85 -10.18 4.86
CA CYS A 50 -2.72 -8.87 4.27
C CYS A 50 -1.46 -8.19 4.80
N PHE A 51 -0.85 -7.35 3.97
CA PHE A 51 0.31 -6.58 4.36
C PHE A 51 0.29 -5.19 3.74
N GLU A 52 0.87 -4.24 4.45
CA GLU A 52 0.96 -2.87 3.96
C GLU A 52 2.26 -2.66 3.18
N THR A 53 2.17 -1.89 2.10
CA THR A 53 3.34 -1.38 1.39
C THR A 53 3.03 -0.02 0.79
N THR A 54 4.06 0.81 0.62
CA THR A 54 3.95 2.09 -0.09
C THR A 54 3.70 1.95 -1.59
N LEU A 55 3.75 0.72 -2.11
CA LEU A 55 3.69 0.39 -3.54
C LEU A 55 4.80 1.06 -4.38
N SER A 56 5.84 1.62 -3.75
CA SER A 56 6.91 2.35 -4.44
C SER A 56 8.12 1.47 -4.83
N GLY A 57 8.24 0.28 -4.23
CA GLY A 57 9.28 -0.70 -4.53
C GLY A 57 8.90 -1.64 -5.67
N SER A 58 9.90 -2.24 -6.31
CA SER A 58 9.71 -3.24 -7.38
C SER A 58 9.66 -4.68 -6.87
N SER A 59 10.07 -4.94 -5.63
CA SER A 59 10.26 -6.28 -5.06
C SER A 59 8.96 -7.09 -5.03
N TYR A 60 7.84 -6.49 -4.64
CA TYR A 60 6.57 -7.20 -4.53
C TYR A 60 5.91 -7.48 -5.88
N PHE A 61 6.20 -6.69 -6.92
CA PHE A 61 5.55 -6.88 -8.22
C PHE A 61 5.82 -8.27 -8.80
N GLN A 62 7.08 -8.74 -8.71
CA GLN A 62 7.44 -10.08 -9.18
C GLN A 62 6.92 -11.18 -8.25
N LYS A 63 6.96 -10.95 -6.93
CA LYS A 63 6.42 -11.90 -5.95
C LYS A 63 4.91 -12.12 -6.14
N ILE A 64 4.14 -11.05 -6.31
CA ILE A 64 2.69 -11.12 -6.52
C ILE A 64 2.36 -11.82 -7.83
N LYS A 65 3.11 -11.59 -8.91
CA LYS A 65 2.97 -12.37 -10.15
C LYS A 65 3.19 -13.86 -9.90
N GLN A 66 4.18 -14.23 -9.08
CA GLN A 66 4.42 -15.62 -8.71
C GLN A 66 3.27 -16.18 -7.86
N TRP A 67 2.83 -15.46 -6.83
CA TRP A 67 1.71 -15.89 -5.99
C TRP A 67 0.42 -16.10 -6.80
N LYS A 68 0.15 -15.24 -7.78
CA LYS A 68 -0.97 -15.43 -8.70
C LYS A 68 -0.86 -16.72 -9.51
N LYS A 69 0.35 -17.05 -10.02
CA LYS A 69 0.61 -18.35 -10.68
C LYS A 69 0.44 -19.53 -9.73
N ASP A 70 0.75 -19.33 -8.45
CA ASP A 70 0.60 -20.34 -7.39
C ASP A 70 -0.86 -20.48 -6.90
N GLY A 71 -1.81 -19.77 -7.52
CA GLY A 71 -3.25 -19.88 -7.25
C GLY A 71 -3.79 -18.92 -6.19
N TRP A 72 -3.03 -17.90 -5.79
CA TRP A 72 -3.52 -16.88 -4.86
C TRP A 72 -4.43 -15.87 -5.55
N CYS A 73 -5.53 -15.50 -4.89
CA CYS A 73 -6.32 -14.32 -5.23
C CYS A 73 -5.67 -13.07 -4.63
N ILE A 74 -5.41 -12.07 -5.46
CA ILE A 74 -4.73 -10.84 -5.07
C ILE A 74 -5.70 -9.66 -5.12
N VAL A 75 -5.99 -9.13 -3.94
CA VAL A 75 -6.82 -7.93 -3.76
C VAL A 75 -5.93 -6.75 -3.36
N LEU A 76 -5.99 -5.65 -4.11
CA LEU A 76 -5.27 -4.42 -3.80
C LEU A 76 -6.22 -3.35 -3.27
N HIS A 77 -6.02 -2.92 -2.04
CA HIS A 77 -6.59 -1.66 -1.53
C HIS A 77 -5.56 -0.56 -1.71
N TYR A 78 -5.88 0.46 -2.51
CA TYR A 78 -5.00 1.60 -2.75
C TYR A 78 -5.59 2.87 -2.11
N LEU A 79 -4.77 3.55 -1.30
CA LEU A 79 -5.14 4.80 -0.64
C LEU A 79 -4.48 5.96 -1.37
N TRP A 80 -5.23 6.61 -2.25
CA TRP A 80 -4.75 7.74 -3.04
C TRP A 80 -4.82 9.05 -2.25
N ILE A 81 -3.90 9.97 -2.54
CA ILE A 81 -3.92 11.35 -2.05
C ILE A 81 -3.55 12.32 -3.20
N PRO A 82 -3.95 13.60 -3.15
CA PRO A 82 -3.83 14.52 -4.28
C PRO A 82 -2.41 14.75 -4.82
N ASN A 83 -1.42 14.85 -3.93
CA ASN A 83 -0.03 15.13 -4.30
C ASN A 83 0.94 14.82 -3.15
N ALA A 84 2.24 14.86 -3.45
CA ALA A 84 3.29 14.63 -2.48
C ALA A 84 3.36 15.71 -1.38
N GLN A 85 2.98 16.95 -1.68
CA GLN A 85 2.92 18.05 -0.71
C GLN A 85 1.87 17.79 0.37
N PHE A 86 0.72 17.24 -0.01
CA PHE A 86 -0.32 16.78 0.92
C PHE A 86 0.23 15.68 1.85
N SER A 87 1.00 14.73 1.32
CA SER A 87 1.68 13.72 2.15
C SER A 87 2.68 14.34 3.12
N ALA A 88 3.48 15.31 2.64
CA ALA A 88 4.46 16.00 3.46
C ALA A 88 3.81 16.78 4.61
N LEU A 89 2.69 17.46 4.35
CA LEU A 89 1.92 18.17 5.38
C LEU A 89 1.42 17.20 6.47
N ARG A 90 0.83 16.07 6.09
CA ARG A 90 0.38 15.04 7.05
C ARG A 90 1.52 14.45 7.88
N VAL A 91 2.72 14.31 7.29
CA VAL A 91 3.91 13.89 8.03
C VAL A 91 4.34 14.97 9.03
N GLN A 92 4.32 16.24 8.64
CA GLN A 92 4.65 17.35 9.54
C GLN A 92 3.68 17.45 10.72
N GLU A 93 2.37 17.34 10.48
CA GLU A 93 1.35 17.32 11.54
C GLU A 93 1.57 16.17 12.53
N ARG A 94 1.85 14.97 12.01
CA ARG A 94 2.15 13.81 12.84
C ARG A 94 3.42 14.01 13.67
N VAL A 95 4.46 14.61 13.10
CA VAL A 95 5.70 14.93 13.84
C VAL A 95 5.43 15.96 14.94
N ALA A 96 4.62 16.97 14.67
CA ALA A 96 4.19 17.94 15.69
C ALA A 96 3.42 17.28 16.85
N GLN A 97 2.76 16.16 16.60
CA GLN A 97 2.08 15.32 17.60
C GLN A 97 2.98 14.23 18.22
N GLY A 98 4.29 14.25 17.96
CA GLY A 98 5.26 13.32 18.55
C GLY A 98 5.53 12.04 17.74
N GLY A 99 5.04 11.94 16.51
CA GLY A 99 5.34 10.80 15.63
C GLY A 99 6.64 10.93 14.83
N HIS A 100 6.97 9.90 14.05
CA HIS A 100 8.21 9.86 13.26
C HIS A 100 8.13 10.66 11.95
N GLY A 101 9.21 11.38 11.65
CA GLY A 101 9.38 12.14 10.41
C GLY A 101 9.85 11.26 9.24
N ILE A 102 9.63 11.73 8.01
CA ILE A 102 10.13 11.07 6.80
C ILE A 102 10.81 12.15 5.95
N PRO A 103 12.03 11.91 5.42
CA PRO A 103 12.69 12.88 4.55
C PRO A 103 11.81 13.25 3.34
N GLN A 104 11.71 14.55 3.03
CA GLN A 104 10.86 15.06 1.96
C GLN A 104 11.17 14.43 0.60
N GLU A 105 12.45 14.22 0.28
CA GLU A 105 12.87 13.52 -0.94
C GLU A 105 12.30 12.09 -1.01
N SER A 106 12.26 11.39 0.13
CA SER A 106 11.66 10.07 0.20
C SER A 106 10.15 10.11 -0.04
N ILE A 107 9.45 11.13 0.46
CA ILE A 107 8.01 11.33 0.21
C ILE A 107 7.75 11.54 -1.28
N LEU A 108 8.45 12.50 -1.90
CA LEU A 108 8.33 12.82 -3.32
C LEU A 108 8.59 11.60 -4.21
N ARG A 109 9.73 10.93 -3.98
CA ARG A 109 10.14 9.74 -4.75
C ARG A 109 9.14 8.60 -4.60
N ARG A 110 8.65 8.34 -3.38
CA ARG A 110 7.71 7.23 -3.11
C ARG A 110 6.34 7.51 -3.71
N TYR A 111 5.84 8.75 -3.61
CA TYR A 111 4.55 9.14 -4.19
C TYR A 111 4.51 8.87 -5.69
N ASN A 112 5.47 9.40 -6.46
CA ASN A 112 5.51 9.22 -7.91
C ASN A 112 5.63 7.74 -8.29
N LYS A 113 6.51 6.98 -7.63
CA LYS A 113 6.66 5.55 -7.89
C LYS A 113 5.40 4.75 -7.55
N SER A 114 4.76 5.05 -6.43
CA SER A 114 3.52 4.41 -6.00
C SER A 114 2.41 4.58 -7.03
N LEU A 115 2.23 5.81 -7.52
CA LEU A 115 1.19 6.12 -8.49
C LEU A 115 1.44 5.47 -9.86
N CYS A 116 2.68 5.50 -10.35
CA CYS A 116 3.04 4.76 -11.57
C CYS A 116 2.86 3.25 -11.40
N ASN A 117 3.16 2.71 -10.21
CA ASN A 117 3.00 1.29 -9.93
C ASN A 117 1.53 0.89 -9.80
N LEU A 118 0.63 1.76 -9.32
CA LEU A 118 -0.81 1.45 -9.25
C LEU A 118 -1.31 0.85 -10.57
N PHE A 119 -1.06 1.52 -11.70
CA PHE A 119 -1.50 1.06 -13.02
C PHE A 119 -0.83 -0.25 -13.46
N ARG A 120 0.40 -0.51 -13.03
CA ARG A 120 1.07 -1.79 -13.28
C ARG A 120 0.43 -2.91 -12.47
N TYR A 121 0.03 -2.62 -11.23
CA TYR A 121 -0.62 -3.58 -10.35
C TYR A 121 -2.05 -3.89 -10.79
N LEU A 122 -2.78 -2.92 -11.37
CA LEU A 122 -4.09 -3.19 -11.98
C LEU A 122 -4.06 -4.33 -13.01
N ALA A 123 -2.94 -4.53 -13.71
CA ALA A 123 -2.81 -5.60 -14.69
C ALA A 123 -2.56 -7.00 -14.09
N ILE A 124 -2.21 -7.10 -12.80
CA ILE A 124 -1.86 -8.37 -12.16
C ILE A 124 -2.75 -8.73 -10.98
N CYS A 125 -3.36 -7.75 -10.31
CA CYS A 125 -4.34 -8.01 -9.25
C CYS A 125 -5.64 -8.57 -9.83
N ASP A 126 -6.37 -9.35 -9.03
CA ASP A 126 -7.69 -9.87 -9.39
C ASP A 126 -8.76 -8.83 -9.11
N GLU A 127 -8.61 -8.13 -7.98
CA GLU A 127 -9.46 -7.02 -7.57
C GLU A 127 -8.61 -5.84 -7.12
N THR A 128 -9.08 -4.62 -7.38
CA THR A 128 -8.48 -3.40 -6.85
C THR A 128 -9.56 -2.41 -6.47
N MET A 129 -9.41 -1.81 -5.30
CA MET A 129 -10.26 -0.73 -4.82
C MET A 129 -9.38 0.46 -4.48
N CYS A 130 -9.63 1.59 -5.13
CA CYS A 130 -8.90 2.83 -4.91
C CYS A 130 -9.79 3.83 -4.16
N TYR A 131 -9.32 4.29 -3.01
CA TYR A 131 -10.04 5.21 -2.14
C TYR A 131 -9.33 6.56 -2.05
N ASP A 132 -10.08 7.63 -1.85
CA ASP A 132 -9.52 8.95 -1.55
C ASP A 132 -9.18 9.09 -0.06
N ASN A 133 -7.91 9.10 0.28
CA ASN A 133 -7.42 9.26 1.64
C ASN A 133 -7.14 10.74 1.99
N SER A 134 -7.66 11.69 1.22
CA SER A 134 -7.69 13.11 1.59
C SER A 134 -9.00 13.58 2.22
N ASP A 135 -10.08 12.84 2.01
CA ASP A 135 -11.38 13.04 2.67
C ASP A 135 -11.52 12.08 3.87
N LEU A 136 -12.21 12.52 4.92
CA LEU A 136 -12.45 11.74 6.14
C LEU A 136 -13.34 10.51 5.89
N ASN A 137 -14.22 10.56 4.89
CA ASN A 137 -15.13 9.46 4.57
C ASN A 137 -14.50 8.41 3.65
N HIS A 138 -13.26 8.63 3.23
CA HIS A 138 -12.52 7.75 2.33
C HIS A 138 -13.34 7.26 1.12
N PRO A 139 -13.95 8.17 0.33
CA PRO A 139 -14.85 7.76 -0.74
C PRO A 139 -14.12 6.93 -1.80
N LEU A 140 -14.82 5.90 -2.28
CA LEU A 140 -14.34 5.06 -3.37
C LEU A 140 -14.18 5.88 -4.66
N ILE A 141 -13.02 5.81 -5.29
CA ILE A 141 -12.72 6.47 -6.56
C ILE A 141 -13.07 5.54 -7.72
N PHE A 142 -12.53 4.31 -7.69
CA PHE A 142 -12.78 3.30 -8.70
C PHE A 142 -12.54 1.88 -8.15
N THR A 143 -13.19 0.90 -8.75
CA THR A 143 -12.83 -0.52 -8.63
C THR A 143 -12.28 -1.06 -9.94
N MET A 144 -11.50 -2.13 -9.85
CA MET A 144 -11.14 -2.96 -10.99
C MET A 144 -11.36 -4.41 -10.61
N ALA A 145 -12.14 -5.14 -11.41
CA ALA A 145 -12.37 -6.57 -11.26
C ALA A 145 -12.63 -7.19 -12.63
N ALA A 146 -12.20 -8.44 -12.85
CA ALA A 146 -12.39 -9.15 -14.11
C ALA A 146 -11.93 -8.34 -15.36
N GLY A 147 -10.84 -7.56 -15.21
CA GLY A 147 -10.29 -6.73 -16.27
C GLY A 147 -11.11 -5.49 -16.64
N LYS A 148 -12.17 -5.17 -15.88
CA LYS A 148 -13.01 -3.99 -16.08
C LYS A 148 -12.79 -2.99 -14.95
N VAL A 149 -12.64 -1.72 -15.32
CA VAL A 149 -12.56 -0.60 -14.37
C VAL A 149 -13.93 0.06 -14.26
N GLU A 150 -14.48 0.11 -13.05
CA GLU A 150 -15.70 0.84 -12.73
C GLU A 150 -15.32 2.12 -11.97
N VAL A 151 -15.63 3.27 -12.57
CA VAL A 151 -15.27 4.57 -12.01
C VAL A 151 -16.45 5.18 -11.27
N VAL A 152 -16.30 5.34 -9.95
CA VAL A 152 -17.30 5.97 -9.06
C VAL A 152 -17.10 7.49 -9.04
N ASN A 153 -15.87 7.96 -8.85
CA ASN A 153 -15.51 9.37 -8.86
C ASN A 153 -14.70 9.73 -10.11
N LYS A 154 -15.40 10.17 -11.17
CA LYS A 154 -14.79 10.53 -12.47
C LYS A 154 -13.76 11.66 -12.38
N LYS A 155 -13.99 12.63 -11.48
CA LYS A 155 -13.09 13.78 -11.31
C LYS A 155 -11.75 13.33 -10.76
N LEU A 156 -11.76 12.60 -9.64
CA LEU A 156 -10.54 12.11 -9.01
C LEU A 156 -9.83 11.07 -9.87
N TYR A 157 -10.57 10.19 -10.54
CA TYR A 157 -9.98 9.22 -11.48
C TYR A 157 -9.20 9.92 -12.60
N LYS A 158 -9.75 10.99 -13.18
CA LYS A 158 -9.06 11.80 -14.19
C LYS A 158 -7.78 12.43 -13.63
N SER A 159 -7.81 12.92 -12.39
CA SER A 159 -6.63 13.48 -11.71
C SER A 159 -5.52 12.42 -11.52
N ILE A 160 -5.88 11.19 -11.11
CA ILE A 160 -4.92 10.07 -11.01
C ILE A 160 -4.28 9.78 -12.37
N GLN A 161 -5.09 9.69 -13.43
CA GLN A 161 -4.57 9.42 -14.79
C GLN A 161 -3.63 10.53 -15.29
N GLN A 162 -3.94 11.79 -15.00
CA GLN A 162 -3.10 12.92 -15.39
C GLN A 162 -1.77 12.95 -14.62
N ALA A 163 -1.78 12.59 -13.34
CA ALA A 163 -0.58 12.58 -12.51
C ALA A 163 0.43 11.47 -12.86
N VAL A 164 0.05 10.49 -13.69
CA VAL A 164 0.95 9.43 -14.21
C VAL A 164 1.43 9.70 -15.63
N ARG A 165 0.85 10.67 -16.35
CA ARG A 165 1.34 11.04 -17.68
C ARG A 165 2.63 11.85 -17.53
N PRO A 166 3.69 11.52 -18.29
CA PRO A 166 4.95 12.26 -18.28
C PRO A 166 4.78 13.70 -18.79
#